data_AF-A0A7V9BM44-F1
#
_entry.id   AF-A0A7V9BM44-F1
#
_cell.length_a   1.000
_cell.length_b   1.000
_cell.length_c   1.000
_cell.angle_alpha   90.00
_cell.angle_beta   90.00
_cell.angle_gamma   90.00
#
_symmetry.space_group_name_H-M   'P 1'
#
loop_
_entity.id
_entity.type
_entity.pdbx_description
1 polymer ?
#
loop_
_entity_poly.entity_id
_entity_poly.type
_entity_poly.pdbx_seq_one_letter_code
_entity_poly.pdbx_strand_id
1 'polypeptide(L)'
;GCGPAAIAFHDEHVEADAVHEQIVRRGVLAPLLEAEPDLAADVVLGIQTSTLLGDRFAQHLLGHWTTGRPSLRTPLPERSTSPTAPGLRRVIGR
;
A
#
# COMPACT_ATOMS: atom_id res chain seq x y z
N GLY A 1 6.59 -16.36 8.22
CA GLY A 1 5.76 -15.18 8.54
C GLY A 1 6.58 -13.92 8.33
N CYS A 2 5.94 -12.75 8.45
CA CYS A 2 6.64 -11.47 8.45
C CYS A 2 7.49 -11.36 9.74
N GLY A 3 8.74 -10.91 9.65
CA GLY A 3 9.65 -10.87 10.80
C GLY A 3 9.22 -9.90 11.92
N PRO A 4 9.90 -9.89 13.08
CA PRO A 4 9.50 -9.08 14.25
C PRO A 4 9.27 -7.58 13.98
N ALA A 5 10.06 -6.98 13.09
CA ALA A 5 9.89 -5.57 12.72
C ALA A 5 8.56 -5.28 12.00
N ALA A 6 8.07 -6.21 11.18
CA ALA A 6 6.78 -6.04 10.50
C ALA A 6 5.61 -6.17 11.48
N ILE A 7 5.72 -7.04 12.48
CA ILE A 7 4.71 -7.20 13.53
C ILE A 7 4.60 -5.89 14.31
N ALA A 8 5.72 -5.39 14.84
CA ALA A 8 5.75 -4.14 15.60
C ALA A 8 5.20 -2.95 14.79
N PHE A 9 5.50 -2.89 13.50
CA PHE A 9 4.96 -1.87 12.61
C PHE A 9 3.42 -1.92 12.53
N HIS A 10 2.84 -3.10 12.34
CA HIS A 10 1.39 -3.25 12.22
C HIS A 10 0.66 -3.10 13.56
N ASP A 11 1.29 -3.48 14.68
CA ASP A 11 0.74 -3.28 16.02
C ASP A 11 0.58 -1.78 16.34
N GLU A 12 1.56 -0.95 15.97
CA GLU A 12 1.48 0.52 16.15
C GLU A 12 0.28 1.13 15.41
N HIS A 13 -0.06 0.61 14.22
CA HIS A 13 -1.16 1.16 13.42
C HIS A 13 -2.53 0.94 14.04
N VAL A 14 -2.69 -0.06 14.92
CA VAL A 14 -3.96 -0.28 15.62
C VAL A 14 -4.35 0.96 16.45
N GLU A 15 -3.40 1.46 17.24
CA GLU A 15 -3.63 2.62 18.11
C GLU A 15 -3.52 3.94 17.32
N ALA A 16 -2.51 4.04 16.45
CA ALA A 16 -2.27 5.26 15.69
C ALA A 16 -3.45 5.60 14.77
N ASP A 17 -4.10 4.63 14.13
CA ASP A 17 -5.22 4.89 13.22
C ASP A 17 -6.44 5.45 13.96
N ALA A 18 -6.72 4.97 15.18
CA ALA A 18 -7.80 5.51 16.01
C ALA A 18 -7.54 6.97 16.39
N VAL A 19 -6.28 7.32 16.70
CA VAL A 19 -5.87 8.71 16.96
C VAL A 19 -5.96 9.55 15.70
N HIS A 20 -5.49 9.06 14.56
CA HIS A 20 -5.55 9.75 13.27
C HIS A 20 -6.99 10.04 12.85
N GLU A 21 -7.93 9.11 13.07
CA GLU A 21 -9.36 9.36 12.81
C GLU A 21 -9.86 10.59 13.56
N GLN A 22 -9.53 10.70 14.85
CA GLN A 22 -9.98 11.84 15.66
C GLN A 22 -9.31 13.15 15.22
N ILE A 23 -8.02 13.11 14.88
CA ILE A 23 -7.31 14.29 14.35
C ILE A 23 -7.94 14.75 13.04
N VAL A 24 -8.18 13.85 12.09
CA VAL A 24 -8.80 14.20 10.81
C VAL A 24 -10.21 14.74 11.04
N ARG A 25 -11.03 14.06 11.84
CA ARG A 25 -12.42 14.47 12.06
C ARG A 25 -12.52 15.83 12.76
N ARG A 26 -11.78 16.03 13.84
CA ARG A 26 -11.94 17.19 14.75
C ARG A 26 -10.95 18.31 14.46
N GLY A 27 -9.73 17.97 14.07
CA GLY A 27 -8.65 18.92 13.80
C GLY A 27 -8.58 19.39 12.36
N VAL A 28 -9.20 18.69 11.41
CA VAL A 28 -9.16 19.04 9.98
C VAL A 28 -10.56 19.28 9.41
N LEU A 29 -11.43 18.28 9.42
CA LEU A 29 -12.72 18.35 8.74
C LEU A 29 -13.70 19.31 9.42
N ALA A 30 -13.80 19.28 10.75
CA ALA A 30 -14.69 20.18 11.48
C ALA A 30 -14.38 21.67 11.23
N PRO A 31 -13.15 22.18 11.43
CA PRO A 31 -12.85 23.59 11.15
C PRO A 31 -12.93 23.95 9.66
N LEU A 32 -12.62 23.01 8.76
CA LEU A 32 -12.79 23.24 7.32
C LEU A 32 -14.25 23.50 6.95
N LEU A 33 -15.17 22.65 7.42
CA LEU A 33 -16.60 22.77 7.07
C LEU A 33 -17.30 23.90 7.82
N GLU A 34 -16.75 24.36 8.94
CA GLU A 34 -17.18 25.61 9.58
C GLU A 34 -16.80 26.83 8.75
N ALA A 35 -15.59 26.85 8.18
CA ALA A 35 -15.11 27.94 7.33
C ALA A 35 -15.73 27.92 5.91
N GLU A 36 -15.94 26.72 5.35
CA GLU A 36 -16.34 26.49 3.96
C GLU A 36 -17.47 25.44 3.87
N PRO A 37 -18.70 25.79 4.29
CA PRO A 37 -19.81 24.84 4.37
C PRO A 37 -20.21 24.26 3.00
N ASP A 38 -20.02 25.01 1.91
CA ASP A 38 -20.37 24.59 0.55
C ASP A 38 -19.54 23.38 0.07
N LEU A 39 -18.37 23.12 0.68
CA LEU A 39 -17.53 21.96 0.37
C LEU A 39 -18.04 20.64 0.95
N ALA A 40 -19.09 20.64 1.77
CA ALA A 40 -19.57 19.43 2.44
C ALA A 40 -19.87 18.27 1.46
N ALA A 41 -20.51 18.58 0.32
CA ALA A 41 -20.82 17.58 -0.70
C ALA A 41 -19.54 17.02 -1.36
N ASP A 42 -18.57 17.88 -1.66
CA ASP A 42 -17.30 17.49 -2.28
C ASP A 42 -16.44 16.65 -1.34
N VAL A 43 -16.41 16.97 -0.04
CA VAL A 43 -15.73 16.16 0.98
C VAL A 43 -16.34 14.76 1.05
N VAL A 44 -17.67 14.66 1.09
CA VAL A 44 -18.36 13.36 1.10
C VAL A 44 -18.06 12.58 -0.17
N LEU A 45 -18.11 13.23 -1.34
CA LEU A 45 -17.76 12.62 -2.61
C LEU A 45 -16.31 12.12 -2.61
N GLY A 46 -15.37 12.90 -2.09
CA GLY A 46 -13.96 12.53 -1.98
C GLY A 46 -13.74 11.30 -1.10
N ILE A 47 -14.38 11.25 0.07
CA ILE A 47 -14.33 10.10 0.98
C ILE A 47 -14.87 8.85 0.26
N GLN A 48 -16.07 8.91 -0.30
CA GLN A 48 -16.70 7.78 -0.99
C GLN A 48 -15.86 7.31 -2.19
N THR A 49 -15.33 8.24 -2.97
CA THR A 49 -14.49 7.94 -4.13
C THR A 49 -13.19 7.26 -3.71
N SER A 50 -12.53 7.75 -2.67
CA SER A 50 -11.28 7.13 -2.18
C SER A 50 -11.50 5.71 -1.66
N THR A 51 -12.57 5.46 -0.89
CA THR A 51 -12.95 4.11 -0.46
C THR A 51 -13.23 3.20 -1.65
N LEU A 52 -14.06 3.65 -2.60
CA LEU A 52 -14.42 2.86 -3.78
C LEU A 52 -13.20 2.48 -4.63
N LEU A 53 -12.26 3.41 -4.82
CA LEU A 53 -11.03 3.16 -5.56
C LEU A 53 -10.09 2.22 -4.79
N GLY A 54 -9.96 2.40 -3.47
CA GLY A 54 -9.19 1.52 -2.59
C GLY A 54 -9.69 0.08 -2.66
N ASP A 55 -11.00 -0.13 -2.55
CA ASP A 55 -11.62 -1.46 -2.61
C ASP A 55 -11.36 -2.15 -3.96
N ARG A 56 -11.54 -1.43 -5.07
CA ARG A 56 -11.26 -1.97 -6.41
C ARG A 56 -9.80 -2.31 -6.60
N PHE A 57 -8.91 -1.46 -6.08
CA PHE A 57 -7.48 -1.70 -6.14
C PHE A 57 -7.08 -2.95 -5.34
N ALA A 58 -7.59 -3.09 -4.12
CA ALA A 58 -7.36 -4.27 -3.28
C ALA A 58 -7.89 -5.54 -3.94
N GLN A 59 -9.12 -5.52 -4.47
CA GLN A 59 -9.70 -6.66 -5.20
C GLN A 59 -8.85 -7.06 -6.41
N HIS A 60 -8.40 -6.08 -7.20
CA HIS A 60 -7.54 -6.34 -8.37
C HIS A 60 -6.21 -6.99 -7.96
N LEU A 61 -5.50 -6.40 -7.00
CA LEU A 61 -4.20 -6.92 -6.56
C LEU A 61 -4.31 -8.31 -5.93
N LEU A 62 -5.21 -8.47 -4.96
CA LEU A 62 -5.36 -9.71 -4.21
C LEU A 62 -5.97 -10.82 -5.07
N GLY A 63 -6.90 -10.51 -5.98
CA GLY A 63 -7.45 -11.48 -6.93
C GLY A 63 -6.42 -12.02 -7.92
N HIS A 64 -5.51 -11.17 -8.42
CA HIS A 64 -4.40 -11.61 -9.26
C HIS A 64 -3.39 -12.43 -8.46
N TRP A 65 -3.02 -11.97 -7.25
CA TRP A 65 -2.11 -12.67 -6.35
C TRP A 65 -2.58 -14.08 -6.01
N THR A 66 -3.84 -14.22 -5.58
CA THR A 66 -4.43 -15.52 -5.20
C THR A 66 -4.52 -16.51 -6.37
N THR A 67 -4.53 -16.01 -7.61
CA THR A 67 -4.52 -16.84 -8.82
C THR A 67 -3.12 -17.01 -9.44
N GLY A 68 -2.07 -16.51 -8.80
CA GLY A 68 -0.68 -16.61 -9.29
C GLY A 68 -0.41 -15.84 -10.58
N ARG A 69 -1.23 -14.82 -10.90
CA ARG A 69 -1.13 -14.03 -12.13
C ARG A 69 -0.56 -12.63 -11.83
N PRO A 70 0.17 -11.99 -12.76
CA PRO A 70 0.62 -10.63 -12.60
C PRO A 70 -0.57 -9.66 -12.61
N SER A 71 -0.57 -8.67 -11.72
CA SER A 71 -1.57 -7.58 -11.68
C SER A 71 -1.19 -6.36 -12.55
N LEU A 72 -0.03 -6.43 -13.22
CA LEU A 72 0.48 -5.36 -14.08
C LEU A 72 -0.38 -5.20 -15.34
N ARG A 73 -0.66 -3.96 -15.73
CA ARG A 73 -1.40 -3.65 -16.97
C ARG A 73 -0.57 -3.96 -18.23
N THR A 74 0.75 -3.84 -18.13
CA THR A 74 1.71 -4.16 -19.19
C THR A 74 2.70 -5.18 -18.63
N PRO A 75 3.03 -6.26 -19.36
CA PRO A 75 4.05 -7.22 -18.94
C PRO A 75 5.39 -6.55 -18.66
N LEU A 76 6.13 -7.05 -17.68
CA LEU A 76 7.55 -6.69 -17.54
C LEU A 76 8.30 -7.22 -18.77
N PRO A 77 9.31 -6.48 -19.27
CA PRO A 77 10.26 -7.04 -20.22
C PRO A 77 10.83 -8.34 -19.66
N GLU A 78 11.04 -9.33 -20.52
CA GLU A 78 11.75 -10.53 -20.10
C GLU A 78 13.11 -10.11 -19.55
N ARG A 79 13.44 -10.58 -18.34
CA ARG A 79 14.79 -10.40 -17.81
C ARG A 79 15.72 -11.17 -18.73
N SER A 80 16.56 -10.47 -19.48
CA SER A 80 17.69 -11.07 -20.18
C SER A 80 18.56 -11.80 -19.16
N THR A 81 18.44 -13.12 -19.09
CA THR A 81 19.38 -13.94 -18.33
C THR A 81 20.69 -13.91 -19.09
N SER A 82 21.59 -12.97 -18.75
CA SER A 82 22.98 -13.11 -19.18
C SER A 82 23.49 -14.43 -18.64
N PRO A 83 24.11 -15.30 -19.46
CA PRO A 83 24.65 -16.56 -19.00
C PRO A 83 25.65 -16.27 -17.87
N THR A 84 25.45 -16.91 -16.72
CA THR A 84 26.34 -16.84 -15.57
C THR A 84 27.74 -17.21 -16.04
N ALA A 85 28.69 -16.27 -15.95
CA ALA A 85 30.09 -16.55 -16.26
C ALA A 85 30.55 -17.74 -15.38
N PRO A 86 31.23 -18.76 -15.95
CA PRO A 86 31.63 -19.94 -15.19
C PRO A 86 32.52 -19.53 -14.01
N GLY A 87 32.17 -20.06 -12.83
CA GLY A 87 32.71 -19.64 -11.54
C GLY A 87 34.22 -19.78 -11.41
N LEU A 88 34.86 -18.70 -10.94
CA LEU A 88 36.24 -18.75 -10.45
C LEU A 88 36.23 -19.55 -9.14
N ARG A 89 36.73 -20.80 -9.18
CA ARG A 89 36.96 -21.63 -7.98
C ARG A 89 37.90 -20.88 -7.04
N ARG A 90 37.45 -20.52 -5.84
CA ARG A 90 38.35 -20.16 -4.73
C ARG A 90 39.16 -21.40 -4.35
N VAL A 91 40.45 -21.40 -4.69
CA VAL A 91 41.45 -22.26 -4.04
C VAL A 91 41.66 -21.68 -2.64
N ILE A 92 41.20 -22.38 -1.61
CA ILE A 92 41.60 -22.11 -0.22
C ILE A 92 42.63 -23.18 0.12
N GLY A 93 43.89 -22.76 0.21
CA GLY A 93 45.00 -23.59 0.65
C GLY A 93 45.00 -23.75 2.17
N ARG A 94 45.18 -25.02 2.57
CA ARG A 94 45.66 -25.61 3.85
C ARG A 94 45.50 -24.80 5.14
#